data_AF-A0A4Q6EYH7-F1
#
_entry.id   AF-A0A4Q6EYH7-F1
#
_cell.length_a   1.000
_cell.length_b   1.000
_cell.length_c   1.000
_cell.angle_alpha   90.00
_cell.angle_beta   90.00
_cell.angle_gamma   90.00
#
_symmetry.space_group_name_H-M   'P 1'
#
loop_
_entity.id
_entity.type
_entity.pdbx_description
1 polymer ?
#
loop_
_entity_poly.entity_id
_entity_poly.type
_entity_poly.pdbx_seq_one_letter_code
_entity_poly.pdbx_strand_id
1 'polypeptide(L)'
;ENPCAKLARALIKGRDARNITVLMPYSSHLGAFSRWFCQLWAESLGKDGLGLTPYPATGTTDQHSQVQLYMEGPKDKSIVLVHVKNFAEKLPINVPADVADLPAFAELKNRSMLDLFDAEFRATRDALKNANVPNATIEIDKLDEYSVGALFFFWEWATSIAGAVLGINPYDQPGVEAGKILTKKYLSEVNAKA
;
A
#
# COMPACT_ATOMS: atom_id res chain seq x y z
N GLU A 1 15.15 -18.62 0.11
CA GLU A 1 15.06 -17.37 -0.69
C GLU A 1 14.50 -16.28 0.23
N ASN A 2 15.07 -15.06 0.26
CA ASN A 2 14.59 -13.98 1.16
C ASN A 2 13.51 -13.14 0.43
N PRO A 3 12.24 -13.17 0.87
CA PRO A 3 11.15 -12.49 0.16
C PRO A 3 11.27 -10.95 0.23
N CYS A 4 11.76 -10.39 1.34
CA CYS A 4 12.00 -8.96 1.48
C CYS A 4 13.02 -8.48 0.44
N ALA A 5 14.13 -9.21 0.28
CA ALA A 5 15.16 -8.90 -0.70
C ALA A 5 14.66 -9.02 -2.15
N LYS A 6 13.83 -10.03 -2.42
CA LYS A 6 13.22 -10.24 -3.74
C LYS A 6 12.33 -9.07 -4.14
N LEU A 7 11.43 -8.64 -3.25
CA LEU A 7 10.53 -7.52 -3.50
C LEU A 7 11.31 -6.20 -3.63
N ALA A 8 12.19 -5.89 -2.67
CA ALA A 8 12.99 -4.66 -2.68
C ALA A 8 13.79 -4.55 -3.99
N ARG A 9 14.48 -5.61 -4.41
CA ARG A 9 15.22 -5.62 -5.68
C ARG A 9 14.32 -5.43 -6.89
N ALA A 10 13.13 -6.03 -6.91
CA ALA A 10 12.19 -5.87 -8.01
C ALA A 10 11.70 -4.42 -8.15
N LEU A 11 11.35 -3.78 -7.02
CA LEU A 11 10.93 -2.38 -6.98
C LEU A 11 12.07 -1.45 -7.43
N ILE A 12 13.27 -1.59 -6.85
CA ILE A 12 14.42 -0.72 -7.17
C ILE A 12 14.89 -0.90 -8.62
N LYS A 13 14.91 -2.13 -9.15
CA LYS A 13 15.29 -2.38 -10.56
C LYS A 13 14.29 -1.76 -11.54
N GLY A 14 13.02 -1.66 -11.16
CA GLY A 14 11.96 -1.10 -12.00
C GLY A 14 11.82 0.42 -11.92
N ARG A 15 12.54 1.10 -11.01
CA ARG A 15 12.26 2.46 -10.56
C ARG A 15 12.30 3.54 -11.64
N ASP A 16 13.16 3.41 -12.66
CA ASP A 16 13.32 4.44 -13.70
C ASP A 16 12.08 4.56 -14.59
N ALA A 17 11.36 3.44 -14.79
CA ALA A 17 10.08 3.42 -15.50
C ALA A 17 8.89 3.51 -14.54
N ARG A 18 9.06 3.08 -13.28
CA ARG A 18 7.99 2.94 -12.27
C ARG A 18 8.45 3.51 -10.94
N ASN A 19 8.40 4.83 -10.85
CA ASN A 19 8.87 5.57 -9.70
C ASN A 19 7.82 5.67 -8.57
N ILE A 20 6.60 5.15 -8.76
CA ILE A 20 5.56 5.12 -7.71
C ILE A 20 5.38 3.69 -7.19
N THR A 21 5.43 3.52 -5.86
CA THR A 21 5.12 2.26 -5.18
C THR A 21 3.81 2.40 -4.43
N VAL A 22 2.77 1.68 -4.88
CA VAL A 22 1.46 1.65 -4.22
C VAL A 22 1.43 0.50 -3.23
N LEU A 23 1.03 0.73 -1.98
CA LEU A 23 0.70 -0.33 -1.04
C LEU A 23 -0.81 -0.35 -0.81
N MET A 24 -1.45 -1.44 -1.22
CA MET A 24 -2.91 -1.60 -1.24
C MET A 24 -3.35 -2.85 -0.47
N PRO A 25 -3.48 -2.77 0.87
CA PRO A 25 -4.08 -3.85 1.64
C PRO A 25 -5.57 -4.02 1.36
N TYR A 26 -6.03 -5.27 1.29
CA TYR A 26 -7.45 -5.65 1.23
C TYR A 26 -8.02 -5.85 2.64
N SER A 27 -7.90 -4.81 3.45
CA SER A 27 -8.49 -4.71 4.78
C SER A 27 -8.48 -3.26 5.22
N SER A 28 -9.63 -2.73 5.64
CA SER A 28 -9.76 -1.36 6.17
C SER A 28 -8.90 -1.14 7.42
N HIS A 29 -8.71 -2.18 8.23
CA HIS A 29 -7.86 -2.14 9.43
C HIS A 29 -6.38 -1.89 9.13
N LEU A 30 -5.93 -2.19 7.90
CA LEU A 30 -4.57 -1.94 7.44
C LEU A 30 -4.41 -0.58 6.74
N GLY A 31 -5.43 0.27 6.71
CA GLY A 31 -5.32 1.61 6.11
C GLY A 31 -4.32 2.52 6.84
N ALA A 32 -4.17 2.39 8.15
CA ALA A 32 -3.12 3.10 8.90
C ALA A 32 -1.73 2.53 8.59
N PHE A 33 -1.64 1.22 8.36
CA PHE A 33 -0.40 0.53 8.00
C PHE A 33 0.12 1.00 6.63
N SER A 34 -0.75 1.19 5.62
CA SER A 34 -0.31 1.72 4.32
C SER A 34 0.20 3.16 4.40
N ARG A 35 -0.36 3.98 5.29
CA ARG A 35 0.17 5.32 5.59
C ARG A 35 1.51 5.29 6.32
N TRP A 36 1.66 4.40 7.31
CA TRP A 36 2.95 4.16 7.98
C TRP A 36 4.05 3.77 6.98
N PHE A 37 3.73 2.86 6.06
CA PHE A 37 4.65 2.47 4.98
C PHE A 37 5.11 3.68 4.16
N CYS A 38 4.22 4.64 3.88
CA CYS A 38 4.60 5.82 3.12
C CYS A 38 5.68 6.65 3.82
N GLN A 39 5.58 6.80 5.15
CA GLN A 39 6.62 7.49 5.91
C GLN A 39 7.94 6.70 5.84
N LEU A 40 7.90 5.40 6.15
CA LEU A 40 9.08 4.54 6.13
C LEU A 40 9.79 4.60 4.77
N TRP A 41 9.05 4.41 3.68
CA TRP A 41 9.61 4.32 2.34
C TRP A 41 10.11 5.67 1.82
N ALA A 42 9.36 6.76 2.05
CA ALA A 42 9.72 8.09 1.58
C ALA A 42 10.91 8.66 2.34
N GLU A 43 10.87 8.69 3.68
CA GLU A 43 11.94 9.30 4.48
C GLU A 43 13.24 8.49 4.37
N SER A 44 13.17 7.16 4.31
CA SER A 44 14.37 6.34 4.17
C SER A 44 15.01 6.45 2.78
N LEU A 45 14.21 6.43 1.71
CA LEU A 45 14.75 6.26 0.35
C LEU A 45 14.81 7.53 -0.50
N GLY A 46 14.10 8.59 -0.12
CA GLY A 46 14.04 9.86 -0.84
C GLY A 46 15.26 10.75 -0.63
N LYS A 47 16.43 10.34 -1.14
CA LYS A 47 17.73 10.99 -0.91
C LYS A 47 18.54 11.10 -2.18
N ASP A 48 19.38 12.12 -2.27
CA ASP A 48 20.35 12.31 -3.37
C ASP A 48 19.74 12.27 -4.78
N GLY A 49 18.49 12.75 -4.92
CA GLY A 49 17.74 12.71 -6.18
C GLY A 49 17.19 11.33 -6.55
N LEU A 50 17.35 10.33 -5.68
CA LEU A 50 16.78 9.00 -5.78
C LEU A 50 15.51 8.87 -4.92
N GLY A 51 14.81 7.77 -5.11
CA GLY A 51 13.63 7.41 -4.33
C GLY A 51 12.52 6.85 -5.20
N LEU A 52 11.49 6.31 -4.54
CA LEU A 52 10.24 5.95 -5.16
C LEU A 52 9.13 6.57 -4.33
N THR A 53 8.22 7.31 -4.95
CA THR A 53 7.08 7.92 -4.27
C THR A 53 6.16 6.82 -3.75
N PRO A 54 5.98 6.67 -2.44
CA PRO A 54 5.00 5.74 -1.92
C PRO A 54 3.59 6.34 -2.01
N TYR A 55 2.60 5.49 -2.28
CA TYR A 55 1.19 5.89 -2.30
C TYR A 55 0.35 4.90 -1.45
N PRO A 56 -0.42 5.39 -0.46
CA PRO A 56 -1.30 4.54 0.32
C PRO A 56 -2.62 4.33 -0.42
N ALA A 57 -3.04 3.07 -0.58
CA ALA A 57 -4.37 2.72 -1.07
C ALA A 57 -5.03 1.71 -0.12
N THR A 58 -6.31 1.43 -0.28
CA THR A 58 -7.05 0.40 0.46
C THR A 58 -8.04 -0.31 -0.45
N GLY A 59 -7.94 -1.64 -0.52
CA GLY A 59 -8.95 -2.48 -1.17
C GLY A 59 -10.13 -2.75 -0.22
N THR A 60 -11.37 -2.75 -0.70
CA THR A 60 -11.80 -2.54 -2.10
C THR A 60 -12.14 -1.07 -2.40
N THR A 61 -12.16 -0.20 -1.39
CA THR A 61 -12.57 1.22 -1.50
C THR A 61 -11.90 1.94 -2.67
N ASP A 62 -10.58 1.81 -2.82
CA ASP A 62 -9.83 2.51 -3.87
C ASP A 62 -9.89 1.84 -5.25
N GLN A 63 -10.62 0.73 -5.40
CA GLN A 63 -11.04 0.26 -6.72
C GLN A 63 -11.96 1.28 -7.40
N HIS A 64 -12.76 2.00 -6.61
CA HIS A 64 -13.69 3.02 -7.11
C HIS A 64 -13.08 4.42 -7.23
N SER A 65 -11.78 4.57 -6.98
CA SER A 65 -11.10 5.86 -7.03
C SER A 65 -9.80 5.80 -7.87
N GLN A 66 -8.90 4.87 -7.55
CA GLN A 66 -7.55 4.83 -8.10
C GLN A 66 -7.34 3.78 -9.17
N VAL A 67 -8.07 2.66 -9.13
CA VAL A 67 -7.79 1.53 -10.04
C VAL A 67 -7.98 1.90 -11.51
N GLN A 68 -8.91 2.80 -11.85
CA GLN A 68 -8.99 3.36 -13.21
C GLN A 68 -7.66 3.97 -13.67
N LEU A 69 -7.04 4.81 -12.84
CA LEU A 69 -5.75 5.42 -13.12
C LEU A 69 -4.63 4.38 -13.19
N TYR A 70 -4.66 3.36 -12.34
CA TYR A 70 -3.66 2.30 -12.36
C TYR A 70 -3.74 1.48 -13.66
N MET A 71 -4.95 1.22 -14.13
CA MET A 71 -5.23 0.38 -15.29
C MET A 71 -4.98 1.09 -16.62
N GLU A 72 -5.38 2.35 -16.76
CA GLU A 72 -5.37 3.04 -18.07
C GLU A 72 -4.52 4.32 -18.09
N GLY A 73 -4.05 4.76 -16.93
CA GLY A 73 -3.15 5.90 -16.83
C GLY A 73 -1.69 5.57 -17.12
N PRO A 74 -0.78 6.50 -16.77
CA PRO A 74 0.66 6.28 -16.89
C PRO A 74 1.11 5.00 -16.19
N LYS A 75 1.99 4.24 -16.87
CA LYS A 75 2.53 2.95 -16.40
C LYS A 75 3.75 3.12 -15.50
N ASP A 76 3.66 4.08 -14.59
CA ASP A 76 4.70 4.55 -13.68
C ASP A 76 4.57 3.96 -12.25
N LYS A 77 3.67 2.99 -12.06
CA LYS A 77 3.35 2.39 -10.76
C LYS A 77 3.77 0.91 -10.69
N SER A 78 4.26 0.52 -9.51
CA SER A 78 4.33 -0.88 -9.05
C SER A 78 3.38 -1.04 -7.86
N ILE A 79 2.51 -2.04 -7.89
CA ILE A 79 1.44 -2.19 -6.89
C ILE A 79 1.71 -3.42 -6.00
N VAL A 80 1.87 -3.20 -4.71
CA VAL A 80 1.99 -4.26 -3.72
C VAL A 80 0.65 -4.41 -3.00
N LEU A 81 0.03 -5.55 -3.21
CA LEU A 81 -1.25 -5.91 -2.59
C LEU A 81 -0.98 -6.68 -1.29
N VAL A 82 -1.76 -6.42 -0.24
CA VAL A 82 -1.74 -7.27 0.97
C VAL A 82 -3.06 -8.03 1.06
N HIS A 83 -2.98 -9.36 1.03
CA HIS A 83 -4.14 -10.25 1.07
C HIS A 83 -4.23 -10.92 2.45
N VAL A 84 -5.40 -10.82 3.08
CA VAL A 84 -5.71 -11.48 4.35
C VAL A 84 -6.56 -12.70 4.06
N LYS A 85 -6.03 -13.91 4.26
CA LYS A 85 -6.70 -15.16 3.85
C LYS A 85 -7.94 -15.48 4.68
N ASN A 86 -7.87 -15.22 5.98
CA ASN A 86 -8.90 -15.57 6.94
C ASN A 86 -9.27 -14.35 7.79
N PHE A 87 -10.57 -14.08 7.89
CA PHE A 87 -11.10 -13.05 8.77
C PHE A 87 -11.57 -13.71 10.06
N ALA A 88 -11.48 -12.98 11.18
CA ALA A 88 -11.87 -13.51 12.50
C ALA A 88 -13.34 -13.99 12.51
N GLU A 89 -14.20 -13.33 11.75
CA GLU A 89 -15.61 -13.69 11.60
C GLU A 89 -15.98 -13.83 10.12
N LYS A 90 -16.69 -14.91 9.78
CA LYS A 90 -17.33 -15.07 8.47
C LYS A 90 -18.69 -14.37 8.52
N LEU A 91 -18.70 -13.10 8.14
CA LEU A 91 -19.93 -12.32 8.07
C LEU A 91 -20.72 -12.72 6.82
N PRO A 92 -21.94 -13.30 6.94
CA PRO A 92 -22.77 -13.60 5.77
C PRO A 92 -23.26 -12.30 5.11
N ILE A 93 -23.41 -12.33 3.78
CA ILE A 93 -24.07 -11.25 3.06
C ILE A 93 -25.58 -11.43 3.20
N ASN A 94 -26.19 -10.60 4.04
CA ASN A 94 -27.64 -10.61 4.26
C ASN A 94 -28.31 -9.71 3.22
N VAL A 95 -28.82 -10.33 2.15
CA VAL A 95 -29.63 -9.63 1.15
C VAL A 95 -31.07 -9.51 1.68
N PRO A 96 -31.65 -8.29 1.72
CA PRO A 96 -33.04 -8.11 2.14
C PRO A 96 -34.01 -8.94 1.27
N ALA A 97 -35.02 -9.54 1.90
CA ALA A 97 -35.89 -10.52 1.24
C ALA A 97 -36.68 -9.92 0.05
N ASP A 98 -37.03 -8.64 0.13
CA ASP A 98 -37.75 -7.87 -0.88
C ASP A 98 -36.93 -7.59 -2.15
N VAL A 99 -35.59 -7.70 -2.07
CA VAL A 99 -34.68 -7.53 -3.21
C VAL A 99 -33.91 -8.79 -3.57
N ALA A 100 -34.08 -9.88 -2.81
CA ALA A 100 -33.30 -11.11 -2.96
C ALA A 100 -33.43 -11.75 -4.35
N ASP A 101 -34.55 -11.54 -5.04
CA ASP A 101 -34.78 -12.12 -6.38
C ASP A 101 -34.36 -11.20 -7.53
N LEU A 102 -33.85 -10.00 -7.24
CA LEU A 102 -33.27 -9.16 -8.29
C LEU A 102 -31.98 -9.82 -8.82
N PRO A 103 -31.78 -9.85 -10.15
CA PRO A 103 -30.58 -10.44 -10.76
C PRO A 103 -29.26 -9.90 -10.19
N ALA A 104 -29.25 -8.63 -9.77
CA ALA A 104 -28.09 -7.98 -9.16
C ALA A 104 -27.59 -8.64 -7.87
N PHE A 105 -28.46 -9.35 -7.14
CA PHE A 105 -28.10 -10.02 -5.88
C PHE A 105 -27.97 -11.54 -6.01
N ALA A 106 -28.21 -12.12 -7.18
CA ALA A 106 -28.14 -13.56 -7.40
C ALA A 106 -26.75 -14.13 -7.05
N GLU A 107 -25.68 -13.43 -7.44
CA GLU A 107 -24.29 -13.83 -7.19
C GLU A 107 -23.88 -13.73 -5.71
N LEU A 108 -24.62 -12.93 -4.92
CA LEU A 108 -24.35 -12.70 -3.50
C LEU A 108 -25.08 -13.70 -2.59
N LYS A 109 -26.04 -14.48 -3.11
CA LYS A 109 -26.78 -15.48 -2.33
C LYS A 109 -25.82 -16.52 -1.74
N ASN A 110 -25.98 -16.79 -0.44
CA ASN A 110 -25.17 -17.77 0.32
C ASN A 110 -23.66 -17.50 0.31
N ARG A 111 -23.25 -16.24 0.10
CA ARG A 111 -21.84 -15.81 0.18
C ARG A 111 -21.58 -15.06 1.48
N SER A 112 -20.33 -15.05 1.90
CA SER A 112 -19.82 -14.20 2.98
C SER A 112 -19.13 -12.96 2.43
N MET A 113 -18.97 -11.94 3.27
CA MET A 113 -18.15 -10.78 2.95
C MET A 113 -16.72 -11.19 2.60
N LEU A 114 -16.18 -12.23 3.26
CA LEU A 114 -14.86 -12.78 2.93
C LEU A 114 -14.79 -13.29 1.49
N ASP A 115 -15.81 -14.02 1.03
CA ASP A 115 -15.86 -14.52 -0.35
C ASP A 115 -15.84 -13.36 -1.36
N LEU A 116 -16.57 -12.28 -1.05
CA LEU A 116 -16.59 -11.09 -1.89
C LEU A 116 -15.24 -10.36 -1.90
N PHE A 117 -14.63 -10.14 -0.73
CA PHE A 117 -13.32 -9.49 -0.62
C PHE A 117 -12.20 -10.30 -1.31
N ASP A 118 -12.17 -11.63 -1.17
CA ASP A 118 -11.20 -12.49 -1.86
C ASP A 118 -11.43 -12.47 -3.38
N ALA A 119 -12.69 -12.51 -3.84
CA ALA A 119 -13.02 -12.40 -5.25
C ALA A 119 -12.56 -11.05 -5.84
N GLU A 120 -12.86 -9.94 -5.17
CA GLU A 120 -12.44 -8.60 -5.58
C GLU A 120 -10.92 -8.41 -5.57
N PHE A 121 -10.22 -8.99 -4.58
CA PHE A 121 -8.76 -9.03 -4.54
C PHE A 121 -8.17 -9.75 -5.75
N ARG A 122 -8.64 -10.97 -6.04
CA ARG A 122 -8.15 -11.77 -7.17
C ARG A 122 -8.45 -11.09 -8.49
N ALA A 123 -9.67 -10.57 -8.65
CA ALA A 123 -10.09 -9.85 -9.84
C ALA A 123 -9.18 -8.64 -10.09
N THR A 124 -8.92 -7.83 -9.07
CA THR A 124 -8.03 -6.66 -9.21
C THR A 124 -6.59 -7.06 -9.52
N ARG A 125 -6.03 -8.06 -8.84
CA ARG A 125 -4.68 -8.59 -9.12
C ARG A 125 -4.55 -9.03 -10.58
N ASP A 126 -5.53 -9.78 -11.07
CA ASP A 126 -5.51 -10.34 -12.42
C ASP A 126 -5.77 -9.26 -13.47
N ALA A 127 -6.65 -8.30 -13.19
CA ALA A 127 -6.87 -7.13 -14.04
C ALA A 127 -5.58 -6.30 -14.18
N LEU A 128 -4.90 -5.98 -13.07
CA LEU A 128 -3.62 -5.26 -13.09
C LEU A 128 -2.58 -6.01 -13.94
N LYS A 129 -2.48 -7.33 -13.78
CA LYS A 129 -1.59 -8.17 -14.59
C LYS A 129 -1.93 -8.08 -16.08
N ASN A 130 -3.21 -8.19 -16.45
CA ASN A 130 -3.68 -8.13 -17.83
C ASN A 130 -3.45 -6.75 -18.46
N ALA A 131 -3.52 -5.69 -17.65
CA ALA A 131 -3.19 -4.32 -18.06
C ALA A 131 -1.68 -4.00 -18.05
N ASN A 132 -0.82 -5.03 -17.92
CA ASN A 132 0.64 -4.91 -17.85
C ASN A 132 1.13 -3.98 -16.73
N VAL A 133 0.41 -3.92 -15.61
CA VAL A 133 0.80 -3.19 -14.41
C VAL A 133 1.49 -4.16 -13.45
N PRO A 134 2.80 -3.98 -13.17
CA PRO A 134 3.51 -4.86 -12.25
C PRO A 134 2.86 -4.85 -10.87
N ASN A 135 2.54 -6.03 -10.38
CA ASN A 135 2.02 -6.21 -9.05
C ASN A 135 2.68 -7.37 -8.32
N ALA A 136 2.70 -7.28 -7.00
CA ALA A 136 3.13 -8.34 -6.09
C ALA A 136 2.09 -8.50 -5.00
N THR A 137 2.03 -9.70 -4.41
CA THR A 137 1.13 -9.99 -3.29
C THR A 137 1.93 -10.41 -2.08
N ILE A 138 1.66 -9.77 -0.95
CA ILE A 138 2.03 -10.24 0.39
C ILE A 138 0.78 -10.90 0.98
N GLU A 139 0.88 -12.17 1.31
CA GLU A 139 -0.22 -12.91 1.93
C GLU A 139 0.02 -13.06 3.42
N ILE A 140 -0.99 -12.73 4.22
CA ILE A 140 -1.04 -13.05 5.65
C ILE A 140 -2.21 -14.00 5.92
N ASP A 141 -2.04 -14.90 6.89
CA ASP A 141 -3.06 -15.90 7.19
C ASP A 141 -4.32 -15.26 7.78
N LYS A 142 -4.15 -14.41 8.79
CA LYS A 142 -5.21 -13.66 9.45
C LYS A 142 -4.68 -12.32 9.90
N LEU A 143 -5.59 -11.42 10.28
CA LEU A 143 -5.19 -10.15 10.86
C LEU A 143 -5.10 -10.27 12.39
N ASP A 144 -3.87 -10.43 12.88
CA ASP A 144 -3.51 -10.49 14.31
C ASP A 144 -2.17 -9.78 14.56
N GLU A 145 -1.78 -9.66 15.83
CA GLU A 145 -0.55 -8.99 16.26
C GLU A 145 0.69 -9.63 15.63
N TYR A 146 0.69 -10.95 15.48
CA TYR A 146 1.78 -11.68 14.85
C TYR A 146 1.94 -11.29 13.37
N SER A 147 0.84 -11.30 12.61
CA SER A 147 0.87 -10.99 11.18
C SER A 147 1.19 -9.51 10.92
N VAL A 148 0.66 -8.62 11.76
CA VAL A 148 1.00 -7.19 11.70
C VAL A 148 2.47 -6.94 12.05
N GLY A 149 3.00 -7.60 13.09
CA GLY A 149 4.42 -7.54 13.43
C GLY A 149 5.33 -8.06 12.30
N ALA A 150 4.93 -9.16 11.65
CA ALA A 150 5.63 -9.68 10.49
C ALA A 150 5.62 -8.71 9.31
N LEU A 151 4.49 -8.01 9.06
CA LEU A 151 4.39 -6.98 8.04
C LEU A 151 5.30 -5.78 8.32
N PHE A 152 5.33 -5.28 9.57
CA PHE A 152 6.25 -4.22 9.97
C PHE A 152 7.71 -4.61 9.68
N PHE A 153 8.15 -5.75 10.22
CA PHE A 153 9.52 -6.22 10.03
C PHE A 153 9.85 -6.46 8.55
N PHE A 154 8.91 -7.02 7.79
CA PHE A 154 9.09 -7.24 6.35
C PHE A 154 9.44 -5.94 5.63
N TRP A 155 8.68 -4.87 5.89
CA TRP A 155 8.89 -3.58 5.24
C TRP A 155 10.10 -2.82 5.77
N GLU A 156 10.39 -2.87 7.07
CA GLU A 156 11.63 -2.32 7.65
C GLU A 156 12.87 -2.96 7.01
N TRP A 157 12.87 -4.30 6.87
CA TRP A 157 13.96 -5.04 6.25
C TRP A 157 14.04 -4.79 4.74
N ALA A 158 12.91 -4.79 4.03
CA ALA A 158 12.86 -4.45 2.61
C ALA A 158 13.38 -3.03 2.34
N THR A 159 13.06 -2.06 3.20
CA THR A 159 13.52 -0.66 3.11
C THR A 159 15.02 -0.56 3.35
N SER A 160 15.54 -1.25 4.38
CA SER A 160 16.98 -1.31 4.66
C SER A 160 17.76 -1.90 3.47
N ILE A 161 17.26 -2.98 2.88
CA ILE A 161 17.84 -3.58 1.67
C ILE A 161 17.75 -2.61 0.49
N ALA A 162 16.60 -1.96 0.28
CA ALA A 162 16.42 -1.00 -0.80
C ALA A 162 17.41 0.18 -0.70
N GLY A 163 17.62 0.73 0.49
CA GLY A 163 18.62 1.77 0.74
C GLY A 163 20.03 1.31 0.41
N ALA A 164 20.41 0.09 0.85
CA ALA A 164 21.70 -0.49 0.52
C ALA A 164 21.89 -0.70 -1.00
N VAL A 165 20.85 -1.14 -1.71
CA VAL A 165 20.88 -1.31 -3.19
C VAL A 165 20.99 0.04 -3.91
N LEU A 166 20.37 1.09 -3.37
CA LEU A 166 20.44 2.45 -3.90
C LEU A 166 21.77 3.16 -3.55
N GLY A 167 22.56 2.61 -2.62
CA GLY A 167 23.80 3.23 -2.16
C GLY A 167 23.59 4.46 -1.27
N ILE A 168 22.46 4.55 -0.58
CA ILE A 168 22.09 5.67 0.31
C ILE A 168 22.01 5.20 1.76
N ASN A 169 22.11 6.13 2.70
CA ASN A 169 21.82 5.85 4.11
C ASN A 169 20.30 5.88 4.34
N PRO A 170 19.62 4.77 4.70
CA PRO A 170 18.18 4.78 4.91
C PRO A 170 17.74 5.30 6.29
N TYR A 171 18.67 5.66 7.18
CA TYR A 171 18.39 5.91 8.61
C TYR A 171 18.51 7.37 9.05
N ASP A 172 18.79 8.29 8.13
CA ASP A 172 18.79 9.75 8.36
C ASP A 172 17.65 10.46 7.61
N GLN A 173 17.48 11.77 7.85
CA GLN A 173 16.41 12.58 7.26
C GLN A 173 16.82 14.06 7.10
N PRO A 174 17.94 14.39 6.45
CA PRO A 174 18.47 15.77 6.44
C PRO A 174 17.49 16.79 5.81
N GLY A 175 16.65 16.37 4.86
CA GLY A 175 15.74 17.26 4.13
C GLY A 175 14.67 17.95 4.99
N VAL A 176 14.32 17.39 6.15
CA VAL A 176 13.26 17.96 7.00
C VAL A 176 13.74 19.15 7.84
N GLU A 177 15.06 19.30 8.04
CA GLU A 177 15.63 20.33 8.91
C GLU A 177 15.42 21.74 8.35
N ALA A 178 15.43 21.90 7.02
CA ALA A 178 15.19 23.19 6.37
C ALA A 178 13.82 23.79 6.77
N GLY A 179 12.77 22.96 6.79
CA GLY A 179 11.45 23.37 7.24
C GLY A 179 11.45 23.82 8.71
N LYS A 180 12.08 23.04 9.59
CA LYS A 180 12.17 23.35 11.02
C LYS A 180 12.88 24.69 11.28
N ILE A 181 13.95 24.99 10.55
CA ILE A 181 14.69 26.25 10.67
C ILE A 181 13.79 27.43 10.28
N LEU A 182 13.10 27.33 9.14
CA LEU A 182 12.21 28.39 8.66
C LEU A 182 11.01 28.60 9.59
N THR A 183 10.41 27.53 10.11
CA THR A 183 9.32 27.63 11.11
C THR A 183 9.78 28.40 12.34
N LYS A 184 10.95 28.08 12.90
CA LYS A 184 11.50 28.80 14.07
C LYS A 184 11.74 30.28 13.75
N LYS A 185 12.27 30.58 12.56
CA LYS A 185 12.46 31.95 12.09
C LYS A 185 11.12 32.71 12.09
N TYR A 186 10.09 32.19 11.43
CA TYR A 186 8.80 32.89 11.32
C TYR A 186 8.09 33.04 12.66
N LEU A 187 8.18 32.05 13.56
CA LEU A 187 7.65 32.18 14.92
C LEU A 187 8.35 33.31 15.71
N SER A 188 9.66 33.47 15.55
CA SER A 188 10.40 34.56 16.20
C SER A 188 10.01 35.95 15.67
N GLU A 189 9.69 36.06 14.38
CA GLU A 189 9.23 37.31 13.76
C GLU A 189 7.84 37.75 14.28
N VAL A 190 6.96 36.79 14.60
CA VAL A 190 5.66 37.09 15.21
C VAL A 190 5.83 37.64 16.63
N ASN A 191 6.69 37.00 17.44
CA ASN A 191 6.95 37.45 18.80
C ASN A 191 7.61 38.82 18.87
N ALA A 192 8.40 39.20 17.86
CA ALA A 192 9.05 40.52 17.80
C ALA A 192 8.09 41.66 17.41
N LYS A 193 6.87 41.34 16.94
CA LYS A 193 5.83 42.31 16.55
C LYS A 193 4.73 42.49 17.59
N ALA A 194 4.70 41.66 18.64
CA ALA A 194 3.76 41.72 19.76
C ALA A 194 4.37 42.49 20.93
#